data_AF-A0A8C4YM29-F1
#
_entry.id   AF-A0A8C4YM29-F1
#
_cell.length_a   1.000
_cell.length_b   1.000
_cell.length_c   1.000
_cell.angle_alpha   90.00
_cell.angle_beta   90.00
_cell.angle_gamma   90.00
#
_symmetry.space_group_name_H-M   'P 1'
#
loop_
_entity.id
_entity.type
_entity.pdbx_description
1 polymer ?
#
loop_
_entity_poly.entity_id
_entity_poly.type
_entity_poly.pdbx_seq_one_letter_code
_entity_poly.pdbx_strand_id
1 'polypeptide(L)'
;MEAPPRHPGGYFRRASPFWMGVIAVSIGYFAWAVFLPSTIPYENLGQLGHFTKYLVDKHPKLLYNGFWLAWGIHIAEALYSIKLCKTKGITDSSVQRRWFIQTFLFGIASLSHLLAYKPPHKKQR
;
A
#
# COMPACT_ATOMS: atom_id res chain seq x y z
N MET A 1 4.83 25.52 3.11
CA MET A 1 4.47 25.26 1.71
C MET A 1 5.75 24.87 0.99
N GLU A 2 5.85 23.62 0.52
CA GLU A 2 7.05 23.08 -0.14
C GLU A 2 7.13 23.59 -1.58
N ALA A 3 8.30 24.06 -2.01
CA ALA A 3 8.51 24.59 -3.36
C ALA A 3 8.24 23.51 -4.43
N PRO A 4 7.64 23.85 -5.58
CA PRO A 4 7.37 22.88 -6.63
C PRO A 4 8.69 22.27 -7.15
N PRO A 5 8.71 20.95 -7.45
CA PRO A 5 9.93 20.26 -7.86
C PRO A 5 10.49 20.85 -9.17
N ARG A 6 11.81 21.08 -9.18
CA ARG A 6 12.55 21.70 -10.31
C ARG A 6 12.51 20.86 -11.61
N HIS A 7 12.13 19.59 -11.53
CA HIS A 7 11.89 18.72 -12.68
C HIS A 7 10.64 17.86 -12.46
N PRO A 8 9.56 18.03 -13.26
CA PRO A 8 8.35 17.22 -13.14
C PRO A 8 8.59 15.72 -13.35
N GLY A 9 9.67 15.37 -14.07
CA GLY A 9 10.07 13.99 -14.34
C GLY A 9 10.49 13.19 -13.10
N GLY A 10 10.85 13.86 -12.00
CA GLY A 10 11.48 13.24 -10.82
C GLY A 10 10.68 13.28 -9.52
N TYR A 11 9.40 13.65 -9.54
CA TYR A 11 8.62 13.76 -8.31
C TYR A 11 8.40 12.41 -7.62
N PHE A 12 8.85 12.30 -6.38
CA PHE A 12 8.59 11.18 -5.49
C PHE A 12 8.28 11.69 -4.09
N ARG A 13 7.28 11.11 -3.42
CA ARG A 13 6.96 11.41 -2.03
C ARG A 13 6.77 10.12 -1.26
N ARG A 14 7.49 10.02 -0.13
CA ARG A 14 7.35 8.87 0.75
C ARG A 14 5.98 8.88 1.43
N ALA A 15 5.36 7.71 1.56
CA ALA A 15 4.18 7.54 2.41
C ALA A 15 4.50 7.90 3.88
N SER A 16 3.48 8.27 4.65
CA SER A 16 3.64 8.56 6.07
C SER A 16 4.19 7.33 6.81
N PRO A 17 5.26 7.45 7.63
CA PRO A 17 5.78 6.33 8.41
C PRO A 17 4.75 5.67 9.31
N PHE A 18 3.82 6.46 9.85
CA PHE A 18 2.70 5.95 10.63
C PHE A 18 1.86 4.97 9.82
N TRP A 19 1.41 5.38 8.63
CA TRP A 19 0.59 4.52 7.76
C TRP A 19 1.37 3.32 7.21
N MET A 20 2.66 3.49 6.93
CA MET A 20 3.54 2.38 6.54
C MET A 20 3.60 1.32 7.65
N GLY A 21 3.77 1.74 8.90
CA GLY A 21 3.78 0.85 10.06
C GLY A 21 2.44 0.13 10.25
N VAL A 22 1.33 0.87 10.20
CA VAL A 22 -0.02 0.30 10.32
C VAL A 22 -0.26 -0.77 9.25
N ILE A 23 0.05 -0.50 7.97
CA ILE A 23 -0.15 -1.47 6.88
C ILE A 23 0.78 -2.67 7.04
N ALA A 24 2.05 -2.46 7.37
CA ALA A 24 3.01 -3.55 7.54
C ALA A 24 2.58 -4.51 8.67
N VAL A 25 2.18 -3.97 9.82
CA VAL A 25 1.67 -4.76 10.95
C VAL A 25 0.37 -5.45 10.57
N SER A 26 -0.53 -4.79 9.84
CA SER A 26 -1.82 -5.37 9.44
C SER A 26 -1.66 -6.54 8.48
N ILE A 27 -0.84 -6.40 7.43
CA ILE A 27 -0.55 -7.49 6.48
C ILE A 27 0.22 -8.62 7.18
N GLY A 28 1.17 -8.29 8.06
CA GLY A 28 1.90 -9.28 8.84
C GLY A 28 0.98 -10.08 9.77
N TYR A 29 0.09 -9.40 10.50
CA TYR A 29 -0.90 -10.05 11.37
C TYR A 29 -1.91 -10.89 10.55
N PHE A 30 -2.35 -10.39 9.40
CA PHE A 30 -3.23 -11.15 8.53
C PHE A 30 -2.54 -12.40 7.97
N ALA A 31 -1.28 -12.31 7.55
CA ALA A 31 -0.48 -13.48 7.15
C ALA A 31 -0.32 -14.47 8.31
N TRP A 32 -0.07 -13.98 9.54
CA TRP A 32 0.00 -14.83 10.73
C TRP A 32 -1.31 -15.59 10.94
N ALA A 33 -2.45 -14.91 10.83
CA ALA A 33 -3.77 -15.52 10.99
C ALA A 33 -4.11 -16.55 9.89
N VAL A 34 -3.58 -16.37 8.68
CA VAL A 34 -3.84 -17.29 7.56
C VAL A 34 -2.92 -18.50 7.58
N PHE A 35 -1.61 -18.31 7.82
CA PHE A 35 -0.60 -19.35 7.63
C PHE A 35 -0.09 -19.99 8.92
N LEU A 36 -0.15 -19.27 10.04
CA LEU A 36 0.33 -19.75 11.34
C LEU A 36 -0.69 -19.47 12.47
N PRO A 37 -1.99 -19.78 12.27
CA PRO A 37 -3.04 -19.41 13.23
C PRO A 37 -2.85 -20.02 14.62
N SER A 38 -2.23 -21.20 14.73
CA SER A 38 -2.06 -21.91 16.00
C SER A 38 -1.06 -21.25 16.96
N THR A 39 -0.19 -20.38 16.46
CA THR A 39 0.83 -19.70 17.27
C THR A 39 0.42 -18.31 17.73
N ILE A 40 -0.75 -17.82 17.30
CA ILE A 40 -1.27 -16.51 17.73
C ILE A 40 -1.69 -16.58 19.20
N PRO A 41 -1.21 -15.68 20.07
CA PRO A 41 -1.62 -15.62 21.46
C PRO A 41 -2.98 -14.90 21.59
N TYR A 42 -4.07 -15.54 21.13
CA TYR A 42 -5.40 -14.92 21.04
C TYR A 42 -5.86 -14.28 22.35
N GLU A 43 -5.65 -14.95 23.49
CA GLU A 43 -6.08 -14.45 24.80
C GLU A 43 -5.37 -13.16 25.21
N ASN A 44 -4.11 -12.95 24.77
CA ASN A 44 -3.34 -11.74 25.07
C ASN A 44 -3.73 -10.54 24.19
N LEU A 45 -4.43 -10.78 23.08
CA LEU A 45 -4.86 -9.75 22.13
C LEU A 45 -6.26 -9.19 22.46
N GLY A 46 -6.89 -9.67 23.53
CA GLY A 46 -8.21 -9.24 23.97
C GLY A 46 -9.28 -9.42 22.89
N GLN A 47 -10.07 -8.36 22.64
CA GLN A 47 -11.18 -8.40 21.68
C GLN A 47 -10.73 -8.73 20.25
N LEU A 48 -9.57 -8.20 19.82
CA LEU A 48 -9.01 -8.52 18.51
C LEU A 48 -8.71 -10.02 18.41
N GLY A 49 -8.12 -10.60 19.44
CA GLY A 49 -7.81 -12.03 19.50
C GLY A 49 -9.05 -12.91 19.40
N HIS A 50 -10.10 -12.63 20.16
CA HIS A 50 -11.35 -13.38 20.06
C HIS A 50 -11.98 -13.28 18.67
N PHE A 51 -11.97 -12.10 18.06
CA PHE A 51 -12.47 -11.90 16.70
C PHE A 51 -11.66 -12.68 15.67
N THR A 52 -10.33 -12.61 15.72
CA THR A 52 -9.45 -13.35 14.82
C THR A 52 -9.62 -14.85 15.00
N LYS A 53 -9.72 -15.36 16.24
CA LYS A 53 -9.97 -16.77 16.52
C LYS A 53 -11.29 -17.24 15.93
N TYR A 54 -12.36 -16.46 16.08
CA TYR A 54 -13.65 -16.74 15.45
C TYR A 54 -13.53 -16.86 13.92
N LEU A 55 -12.82 -15.93 13.28
CA LEU A 55 -12.61 -15.98 11.82
C LEU A 55 -11.78 -17.19 11.40
N VAL A 56 -10.73 -17.53 12.14
CA VAL A 56 -9.88 -18.69 11.88
C VAL A 56 -10.68 -19.99 12.01
N ASP A 57 -11.46 -20.13 13.09
CA ASP A 57 -12.19 -21.36 13.39
C ASP A 57 -13.43 -21.55 12.50
N LYS A 58 -14.12 -20.46 12.16
CA LYS A 58 -15.43 -20.51 11.46
C LYS A 58 -15.35 -20.11 9.99
N HIS A 59 -14.39 -19.28 9.60
CA HIS A 59 -14.29 -18.70 8.26
C HIS A 59 -12.87 -18.77 7.66
N PRO A 60 -12.15 -19.90 7.71
CA PRO A 60 -10.76 -19.99 7.22
C PRO A 60 -10.64 -19.70 5.71
N LYS A 61 -11.63 -20.12 4.92
CA LYS A 61 -11.69 -19.80 3.47
C LYS A 61 -11.82 -18.30 3.22
N LEU A 62 -12.57 -17.58 4.07
CA LEU A 62 -12.72 -16.14 3.96
C LEU A 62 -11.39 -15.44 4.21
N LEU A 63 -10.65 -15.85 5.24
CA LEU A 63 -9.31 -15.31 5.55
C LEU A 63 -8.34 -15.56 4.39
N TYR A 64 -8.27 -16.79 3.88
CA TYR A 64 -7.38 -17.12 2.77
C TYR A 64 -7.71 -16.32 1.50
N ASN A 65 -8.98 -16.28 1.10
CA ASN A 65 -9.42 -15.53 -0.08
C ASN A 65 -9.23 -14.02 0.12
N GLY A 66 -9.53 -13.50 1.31
CA GLY A 66 -9.33 -12.10 1.66
C GLY A 66 -7.87 -11.68 1.62
N PHE A 67 -6.95 -12.57 2.03
CA PHE A 67 -5.52 -12.32 1.98
C PHE A 67 -5.02 -12.18 0.54
N TRP A 68 -5.39 -13.11 -0.32
CA TRP A 68 -5.04 -13.02 -1.74
C TRP A 68 -5.72 -11.86 -2.46
N LEU A 69 -6.95 -11.53 -2.08
CA LEU A 69 -7.64 -10.35 -2.57
C LEU A 69 -6.90 -9.06 -2.19
N ALA A 70 -6.44 -8.94 -0.95
CA ALA A 70 -5.66 -7.78 -0.49
C ALA A 70 -4.38 -7.61 -1.30
N TRP A 71 -3.64 -8.70 -1.55
CA TRP A 71 -2.48 -8.68 -2.44
C TRP A 71 -2.85 -8.32 -3.89
N GLY A 72 -3.97 -8.84 -4.39
CA GLY A 72 -4.50 -8.48 -5.71
C GLY A 72 -4.77 -6.98 -5.84
N ILE A 73 -5.35 -6.35 -4.81
CA ILE A 73 -5.57 -4.90 -4.76
C ILE A 73 -4.23 -4.15 -4.77
N HIS A 74 -3.28 -4.54 -3.92
CA HIS A 74 -1.95 -3.91 -3.88
C HIS A 74 -1.22 -4.01 -5.23
N ILE A 75 -1.31 -5.14 -5.92
CA ILE A 75 -0.75 -5.32 -7.27
C ILE A 75 -1.44 -4.38 -8.26
N ALA A 76 -2.77 -4.31 -8.25
CA ALA A 76 -3.53 -3.43 -9.13
C ALA A 76 -3.16 -1.95 -8.91
N GLU A 77 -3.06 -1.51 -7.65
CA GLU A 77 -2.63 -0.16 -7.28
C GLU A 77 -1.18 0.12 -7.73
N ALA A 78 -0.27 -0.84 -7.55
CA ALA A 78 1.12 -0.71 -7.97
C ALA A 78 1.23 -0.53 -9.48
N LEU A 79 0.55 -1.36 -10.27
CA LEU A 79 0.51 -1.23 -11.73
C LEU A 79 -0.13 0.11 -12.16
N TYR A 80 -1.21 0.51 -11.49
CA TYR A 80 -1.84 1.80 -11.74
C TYR A 80 -0.91 2.97 -11.44
N SER A 81 -0.06 2.88 -10.41
CA SER A 81 0.92 3.93 -10.08
C SER A 81 1.91 4.19 -11.22
N ILE A 82 2.31 3.16 -11.97
CA ILE A 82 3.20 3.31 -13.14
C ILE A 82 2.47 4.08 -14.24
N LYS A 83 1.23 3.70 -14.56
CA LYS A 83 0.39 4.40 -15.54
C LYS A 83 0.21 5.87 -15.14
N LEU A 84 -0.11 6.10 -13.86
CA LEU A 84 -0.36 7.43 -13.32
C LEU A 84 0.89 8.32 -13.33
N CYS A 85 2.07 7.76 -13.05
CA CYS A 85 3.34 8.47 -13.20
C CYS A 85 3.52 8.99 -14.63
N LYS A 86 3.32 8.13 -15.64
CA LYS A 86 3.43 8.52 -17.05
C LYS A 86 2.44 9.61 -17.43
N THR A 87 1.18 9.47 -17.02
CA THR A 87 0.13 10.48 -17.26
C THR A 87 0.44 11.83 -16.59
N LYS A 88 1.13 11.83 -15.44
CA LYS A 88 1.56 13.05 -14.73
C LYS A 88 2.94 13.56 -15.15
N GLY A 89 3.51 13.03 -16.23
CA GLY A 89 4.79 13.51 -16.77
C GLY A 89 6.02 13.12 -15.93
N ILE A 90 5.89 12.14 -15.03
CA ILE A 90 7.01 11.54 -14.29
C ILE A 90 7.67 10.53 -15.22
N THR A 91 8.70 10.95 -15.96
CA THR A 91 9.36 10.16 -17.00
C THR A 91 10.59 9.38 -16.50
N ASP A 92 11.10 9.68 -15.30
CA ASP A 92 12.25 8.96 -14.73
C ASP A 92 11.85 7.54 -14.30
N SER A 93 12.42 6.53 -14.96
CA SER A 93 12.19 5.11 -14.68
C SER A 93 12.56 4.69 -13.25
N SER A 94 13.59 5.29 -12.65
CA SER A 94 13.98 5.03 -11.25
C SER A 94 12.90 5.52 -10.30
N VAL A 95 12.31 6.68 -10.57
CA VAL A 95 11.22 7.26 -9.78
C VAL A 95 9.92 6.48 -9.96
N GLN A 96 9.57 6.08 -11.19
CA GLN A 96 8.43 5.19 -11.46
C GLN A 96 8.55 3.87 -10.70
N ARG A 97 9.75 3.27 -10.68
CA ARG A 97 10.02 2.05 -9.91
C ARG A 97 9.85 2.27 -8.41
N ARG A 98 10.28 3.41 -7.86
CA ARG A 98 10.06 3.74 -6.44
C ARG A 98 8.57 3.88 -6.13
N TRP A 99 7.79 4.53 -7.00
CA TRP A 99 6.32 4.60 -6.86
C TRP A 99 5.68 3.23 -6.90
N PHE A 100 6.09 2.37 -7.83
CA PHE A 100 5.61 0.99 -7.93
C PHE A 100 5.89 0.21 -6.64
N ILE A 101 7.16 0.17 -6.18
CA ILE A 101 7.56 -0.59 -4.98
C ILE A 101 6.82 -0.06 -3.74
N GLN A 102 6.79 1.25 -3.53
CA GLN A 102 6.10 1.83 -2.37
C GLN A 102 4.60 1.55 -2.40
N THR A 103 3.97 1.60 -3.58
CA THR A 103 2.54 1.34 -3.74
C THR A 103 2.20 -0.13 -3.63
N PHE A 104 3.07 -1.02 -4.10
CA PHE A 104 2.92 -2.46 -3.87
C PHE A 104 2.95 -2.81 -2.37
N LEU A 105 3.85 -2.18 -1.61
CA LEU A 105 3.98 -2.46 -0.17
C LEU A 105 2.91 -1.77 0.68
N PHE A 106 2.55 -0.53 0.34
CA PHE A 106 1.72 0.33 1.20
C PHE A 106 0.41 0.80 0.56
N GLY A 107 0.07 0.26 -0.60
CA GLY A 107 -1.19 0.47 -1.30
C GLY A 107 -1.60 1.94 -1.42
N ILE A 108 -2.86 2.21 -1.09
CA ILE A 108 -3.47 3.55 -1.15
C ILE A 108 -2.71 4.63 -0.34
N ALA A 109 -2.03 4.26 0.76
CA ALA A 109 -1.24 5.22 1.54
C ALA A 109 -0.06 5.81 0.73
N SER A 110 0.45 5.04 -0.23
CA SER A 110 1.38 5.53 -1.25
C SER A 110 0.65 6.22 -2.40
N LEU A 111 -0.33 5.52 -3.00
CA LEU A 111 -0.98 5.98 -4.25
C LEU A 111 -1.67 7.34 -4.08
N SER A 112 -2.25 7.62 -2.92
CA SER A 112 -2.88 8.91 -2.60
C SER A 112 -1.95 10.11 -2.79
N HIS A 113 -0.66 9.98 -2.44
CA HIS A 113 0.33 11.05 -2.68
C HIS A 113 0.59 11.29 -4.17
N LEU A 114 0.58 10.23 -4.98
CA LEU A 114 0.73 10.34 -6.43
C LEU A 114 -0.54 10.90 -7.08
N LEU A 115 -1.72 10.52 -6.60
CA LEU A 115 -3.01 11.06 -7.05
C LEU A 115 -3.10 12.57 -6.80
N ALA A 116 -2.74 13.01 -5.59
CA ALA A 116 -2.77 14.41 -5.17
C ALA A 116 -1.75 15.30 -5.89
N TYR A 117 -0.70 14.72 -6.47
CA TYR A 117 0.32 15.47 -7.22
C TYR A 117 -0.30 16.13 -8.46
N LYS A 118 -0.22 17.45 -8.54
CA LYS A 118 -0.59 18.23 -9.73
C LYS A 118 0.69 18.56 -10.51
N PRO A 119 0.88 18.03 -11.73
CA PRO A 119 2.06 18.35 -12.50
C PRO A 119 2.09 19.85 -12.83
N PRO A 120 3.27 20.49 -12.83
CA PRO A 120 3.40 21.88 -13.23
C PRO A 120 2.87 22.06 -14.66
N HIS A 121 2.11 23.13 -14.89
CA HIS A 121 1.66 23.48 -16.25
C HIS A 121 2.88 23.62 -17.16
N LYS A 122 2.86 22.91 -18.30
CA LYS A 122 3.76 23.23 -19.40
C LYS A 122 3.47 24.69 -19.79
N LYS A 123 4.36 25.62 -19.47
CA LYS A 123 4.41 26.89 -20.20
C LYS A 123 4.66 26.51 -21.66
N GLN A 124 3.66 26.71 -22.51
CA GLN A 124 3.87 26.73 -23.95
C GLN A 124 4.92 27.83 -24.21
N ARG A 125 6.09 27.43 -24.72
CA ARG A 125 7.01 28.33 -25.40
C ARG A 125 6.59 28.40 -26.86
#